data_AF-W1XX23-F1
#
_entry.id   AF-W1XX23-F1
#
_cell.length_a   1.000
_cell.length_b   1.000
_cell.length_c   1.000
_cell.angle_alpha   90.00
_cell.angle_beta   90.00
_cell.angle_gamma   90.00
#
_symmetry.space_group_name_H-M   'P 1'
#
loop_
_entity.id
_entity.type
_entity.pdbx_description
1 polymer ?
#
loop_
_entity_poly.entity_id
_entity_poly.type
_entity_poly.pdbx_seq_one_letter_code
_entity_poly.pdbx_strand_id
1 'polypeptide(L)'
;KQKELGLLEQATKRPEFSSVLQQLFSEFRAFRVGPADLERGAESVKNNVLQKKLRELAICMSAYEEELSRHGERDIDPIMEIVEALPQSPLMENSHVFIDGFHWFTPTHYELIYTLFDLAKEAVI
;
A
#
# COMPACT_ATOMS: atom_id res chain seq x y z
N LYS A 1 23.21 0.39 -8.72
CA LYS A 1 22.02 -0.22 -8.08
C LYS A 1 21.78 -1.70 -8.47
N GLN A 2 22.30 -2.23 -9.61
CA GLN A 2 22.01 -3.61 -10.05
C GLN A 2 22.70 -4.75 -9.23
N LYS A 3 23.70 -4.44 -8.39
CA LYS A 3 24.48 -5.43 -7.62
C LYS A 3 23.85 -5.89 -6.29
N GLU A 4 22.66 -5.39 -5.93
CA GLU A 4 22.04 -5.63 -4.62
C GLU A 4 20.87 -6.64 -4.65
N LEU A 5 20.36 -6.99 -5.83
CA LEU A 5 19.25 -7.93 -5.99
C LEU A 5 19.81 -9.33 -6.28
N GLY A 6 20.15 -10.10 -5.25
CA GLY A 6 20.71 -11.43 -5.44
C GLY A 6 19.67 -12.51 -5.76
N LEU A 7 18.50 -12.50 -5.12
CA LEU A 7 17.43 -13.48 -5.35
C LEU A 7 16.44 -13.02 -6.41
N LEU A 8 16.06 -11.74 -6.40
CA LEU A 8 15.11 -11.17 -7.34
C LEU A 8 15.68 -11.02 -8.76
N GLU A 9 17.00 -10.99 -8.96
CA GLU A 9 17.62 -10.94 -10.30
C GLU A 9 17.26 -12.12 -11.20
N GLN A 10 16.97 -13.30 -10.63
CA GLN A 10 16.46 -14.41 -11.46
C GLN A 10 15.00 -14.18 -11.87
N ALA A 11 14.22 -13.53 -11.01
CA ALA A 11 12.83 -13.22 -11.27
C ALA A 11 12.68 -12.08 -12.29
N THR A 12 13.60 -11.11 -12.33
CA THR A 12 13.58 -9.99 -13.29
C THR A 12 13.67 -10.43 -14.76
N LYS A 13 14.14 -11.66 -15.03
CA LYS A 13 14.20 -12.24 -16.37
C LYS A 13 12.84 -12.69 -16.89
N ARG A 14 11.82 -12.75 -16.03
CA ARG A 14 10.46 -13.13 -16.43
C ARG A 14 9.71 -11.91 -16.97
N PRO A 15 9.01 -12.03 -18.11
CA PRO A 15 8.25 -10.91 -18.68
C PRO A 15 7.23 -10.30 -17.71
N GLU A 16 6.66 -11.10 -16.81
CA GLU A 16 5.61 -10.70 -15.87
C GLU A 16 6.16 -10.14 -14.56
N PHE A 17 7.48 -10.02 -14.40
CA PHE A 17 8.07 -9.61 -13.13
C PHE A 17 7.62 -8.22 -12.70
N SER A 18 7.55 -7.27 -13.63
CA SER A 18 7.13 -5.90 -13.34
C SER A 18 5.68 -5.83 -12.85
N SER A 19 4.77 -6.57 -13.47
CA SER A 19 3.36 -6.59 -13.05
C SER A 19 3.18 -7.25 -11.69
N VAL A 20 3.90 -8.34 -11.42
CA VAL A 20 3.90 -8.99 -10.10
C VAL A 20 4.44 -8.05 -9.03
N LEU A 21 5.54 -7.33 -9.31
CA LEU A 21 6.14 -6.40 -8.36
C LEU A 21 5.21 -5.21 -8.08
N GLN A 22 4.55 -4.67 -9.12
CA GLN A 22 3.57 -3.61 -8.97
C GLN A 22 2.37 -4.06 -8.14
N GLN A 23 1.82 -5.25 -8.40
CA GLN A 23 0.70 -5.79 -7.61
C GLN A 23 1.09 -5.93 -6.13
N LEU A 24 2.31 -6.42 -5.86
CA LEU A 24 2.82 -6.56 -4.51
C LEU A 24 2.99 -5.21 -3.79
N PHE A 25 3.47 -4.18 -4.48
CA PHE A 25 3.58 -2.83 -3.90
C PHE A 25 2.21 -2.21 -3.62
N SER A 26 1.23 -2.43 -4.50
CA SER A 26 -0.15 -2.02 -4.23
C SER A 26 -0.72 -2.72 -2.98
N GLU A 27 -0.45 -4.01 -2.81
CA GLU A 27 -0.86 -4.74 -1.60
C GLU A 27 -0.16 -4.20 -0.35
N PHE A 28 1.15 -3.96 -0.40
CA PHE A 28 1.89 -3.36 0.71
C PHE A 28 1.29 -2.02 1.12
N ARG A 29 0.95 -1.14 0.17
CA ARG A 29 0.30 0.14 0.47
C ARG A 29 -1.06 -0.03 1.14
N ALA A 30 -1.91 -0.92 0.61
CA ALA A 30 -3.22 -1.21 1.19
C ALA A 30 -3.12 -1.69 2.65
N PHE A 31 -2.02 -2.36 3.00
CA PHE A 31 -1.70 -2.81 4.35
C PHE A 31 -0.78 -1.88 5.15
N ARG A 32 -0.52 -0.65 4.68
CA ARG A 32 0.37 0.32 5.35
C ARG A 32 1.80 -0.19 5.58
N VAL A 33 2.29 -1.05 4.69
CA VAL A 33 3.64 -1.60 4.72
C VAL A 33 4.52 -0.75 3.80
N GLY A 34 5.53 -0.08 4.36
CA GLY A 34 6.55 0.65 3.60
C GLY A 34 7.90 -0.08 3.56
N PRO A 35 8.91 0.51 2.90
CA PRO A 35 10.26 -0.08 2.86
C PRO A 35 10.86 -0.35 4.24
N ALA A 36 10.63 0.55 5.21
CA ALA A 36 11.11 0.39 6.58
C ALA A 36 10.43 -0.78 7.31
N ASP A 37 9.16 -1.07 7.01
CA ASP A 37 8.45 -2.24 7.54
C ASP A 37 9.02 -3.54 6.98
N LEU A 38 9.35 -3.56 5.68
CA LEU A 38 9.98 -4.71 5.04
C LEU A 38 11.36 -5.02 5.64
N GLU A 39 12.17 -4.00 5.93
CA GLU A 39 13.45 -4.15 6.63
C GLU A 39 13.26 -4.71 8.06
N ARG A 40 12.33 -4.13 8.84
CA ARG A 40 11.99 -4.66 10.17
C ARG A 40 11.50 -6.11 10.11
N GLY A 41 10.66 -6.41 9.12
CA GLY A 41 10.19 -7.76 8.85
C GLY A 41 11.34 -8.71 8.58
N ALA A 42 12.31 -8.29 7.76
CA ALA A 42 13.51 -9.07 7.45
C ALA A 42 14.36 -9.38 8.69
N GLU A 43 14.45 -8.45 9.65
CA GLU A 43 15.15 -8.68 10.93
C GLU A 43 14.44 -9.70 11.83
N SER A 44 13.11 -9.75 11.77
CA SER A 44 12.30 -10.62 12.64
C SER A 44 12.20 -12.08 12.17
N VAL A 45 12.39 -12.34 10.88
CA VAL A 45 12.19 -13.67 10.29
C VAL A 45 13.44 -14.54 10.39
N LYS A 46 13.27 -15.79 10.84
CA LYS A 46 14.37 -16.78 10.96
C LYS A 46 14.76 -17.44 9.63
N ASN A 47 13.89 -17.34 8.61
CA ASN A 47 14.14 -17.97 7.32
C ASN A 47 15.04 -17.06 6.46
N ASN A 48 16.27 -17.50 6.21
CA ASN A 48 17.27 -16.73 5.45
C ASN A 48 16.82 -16.33 4.03
N VAL A 49 16.00 -17.16 3.37
CA VAL A 49 15.49 -16.86 2.02
C VAL A 49 14.42 -15.76 2.09
N LEU A 50 13.49 -15.86 3.03
CA LEU A 50 12.46 -14.84 3.23
C LEU A 50 13.07 -13.52 3.69
N GLN A 51 14.03 -13.56 4.62
CA GLN A 51 14.80 -12.39 5.06
C GLN A 51 15.42 -11.67 3.86
N LYS A 52 16.14 -12.41 3.00
CA LYS A 52 16.79 -11.82 1.82
C LYS A 52 15.78 -11.27 0.83
N LYS A 53 14.64 -11.95 0.60
CA LYS A 53 13.56 -11.43 -0.24
C LYS A 53 12.98 -10.11 0.29
N LEU A 54 12.72 -10.01 1.60
CA LEU A 54 12.16 -8.80 2.20
C LEU A 54 13.11 -7.60 2.07
N ARG A 55 14.42 -7.80 2.29
CA ARG A 55 15.43 -6.75 2.07
C ARG A 55 15.49 -6.30 0.62
N GLU A 56 15.50 -7.25 -0.32
CA GLU A 56 15.54 -6.93 -1.74
C GLU A 56 14.25 -6.21 -2.20
N LEU A 57 13.09 -6.59 -1.66
CA LEU A 57 11.83 -5.87 -1.88
C LEU A 57 11.85 -4.45 -1.29
N ALA A 58 12.45 -4.26 -0.10
CA ALA A 58 12.59 -2.93 0.50
C ALA A 58 13.43 -2.00 -0.39
N ILE A 59 14.52 -2.52 -0.98
CA ILE A 59 15.35 -1.77 -1.94
C ILE A 59 14.55 -1.43 -3.20
N CYS A 60 13.83 -2.39 -3.78
CA CYS A 60 13.01 -2.16 -4.97
C CYS A 60 11.91 -1.12 -4.69
N MET A 61 11.20 -1.23 -3.57
CA MET A 61 10.11 -0.33 -3.19
C MET A 61 10.64 1.08 -2.93
N SER A 62 11.76 1.22 -2.19
CA SER A 62 12.40 2.53 -1.96
C SER A 62 12.82 3.20 -3.26
N ALA A 63 13.42 2.43 -4.19
CA ALA A 63 13.86 2.96 -5.47
C ALA A 63 12.67 3.37 -6.35
N TYR A 64 11.55 2.64 -6.26
CA TYR A 64 10.32 2.95 -6.96
C TYR A 64 9.67 4.23 -6.42
N GLU A 65 9.53 4.36 -5.11
CA GLU A 65 9.01 5.56 -4.45
C GLU A 65 9.89 6.79 -4.71
N GLU A 66 11.22 6.62 -4.69
CA GLU A 66 12.18 7.68 -5.04
C GLU A 66 11.95 8.15 -6.49
N GLU A 67 11.76 7.23 -7.43
CA GLU A 67 11.59 7.59 -8.84
C GLU A 67 10.24 8.28 -9.13
N LEU A 68 9.16 7.83 -8.48
CA LEU A 68 7.85 8.49 -8.55
C LEU A 68 7.92 9.92 -8.01
N SER A 69 8.57 10.10 -6.86
CA SER A 69 8.71 11.42 -6.22
C SER A 69 9.44 12.43 -7.11
N ARG A 70 10.41 11.98 -7.92
CA ARG A 70 11.15 12.83 -8.87
C ARG A 70 10.28 13.36 -10.01
N HIS A 71 9.25 12.61 -10.40
CA HIS A 71 8.32 13.00 -11.46
C HIS A 71 7.15 13.82 -10.93
N GLY A 72 7.11 14.11 -9.62
CA GLY A 72 6.01 14.82 -8.97
C GLY A 72 4.74 13.96 -8.87
N GLU A 73 4.85 12.66 -9.16
CA GLU A 73 3.74 11.72 -9.05
C GLU A 73 3.65 11.22 -7.60
N ARG A 74 2.45 11.29 -7.03
CA ARG A 74 2.14 10.64 -5.76
C ARG A 74 1.55 9.27 -6.08
N ASP A 75 2.30 8.20 -5.88
CA ASP A 75 1.76 6.83 -5.91
C ASP A 75 1.18 6.48 -4.54
N ILE A 76 0.10 7.17 -4.19
CA ILE A 76 -0.67 6.88 -2.99
C ILE A 76 -1.71 5.82 -3.30
N ASP A 77 -2.09 5.05 -2.28
CA ASP A 77 -3.23 4.14 -2.41
C ASP A 77 -4.47 4.95 -2.83
N PRO A 78 -5.20 4.58 -3.89
CA PRO A 78 -6.39 5.29 -4.33
C PRO A 78 -7.45 5.48 -3.24
N ILE A 79 -7.51 4.58 -2.25
CA ILE A 79 -8.39 4.74 -1.08
C ILE A 79 -7.99 5.95 -0.25
N MET A 80 -6.69 6.22 -0.13
CA MET A 80 -6.19 7.38 0.61
C MET A 80 -6.45 8.70 -0.10
N GLU A 81 -6.45 8.71 -1.44
CA GLU A 81 -6.90 9.89 -2.20
C GLU A 81 -8.34 10.27 -1.85
N ILE A 82 -9.20 9.25 -1.72
CA ILE A 82 -10.61 9.46 -1.33
C ILE A 82 -10.67 9.98 0.10
N VAL A 83 -9.93 9.39 1.03
CA VAL A 83 -9.85 9.84 2.43
C VAL A 83 -9.45 11.31 2.52
N GLU A 84 -8.45 11.75 1.76
CA GLU A 84 -7.99 13.15 1.74
C GLU A 84 -9.05 14.11 1.16
N ALA A 85 -9.81 13.65 0.16
CA ALA A 85 -10.80 14.47 -0.53
C ALA A 85 -12.15 14.57 0.21
N LEU A 86 -12.53 13.53 0.96
CA LEU A 86 -13.84 13.41 1.61
C LEU A 86 -14.24 14.60 2.50
N PRO A 87 -13.35 15.16 3.36
CA PRO A 87 -13.70 16.29 4.22
C PRO A 87 -14.14 17.55 3.48
N GLN A 88 -13.71 17.72 2.24
CA GLN A 88 -14.08 18.87 1.39
C GLN A 88 -15.22 18.54 0.42
N SER A 89 -15.72 17.30 0.46
CA SER A 89 -16.74 16.84 -0.46
C SER A 89 -18.13 17.26 0.00
N PRO A 90 -18.93 17.95 -0.83
CA PRO A 90 -20.32 18.26 -0.50
C PRO A 90 -21.18 16.99 -0.36
N LEU A 91 -20.69 15.83 -0.82
CA LEU A 91 -21.38 14.55 -0.64
C LEU A 91 -21.54 14.16 0.82
N MET A 92 -20.70 14.67 1.71
CA MET A 92 -20.78 14.35 3.14
C MET A 92 -21.81 15.20 3.89
N GLU A 93 -22.28 16.32 3.33
CA GLU A 93 -23.26 17.18 3.98
C GLU A 93 -24.60 16.45 4.22
N ASN A 94 -24.98 16.31 5.49
CA ASN A 94 -26.20 15.59 5.92
C ASN A 94 -26.31 14.15 5.35
N SER A 95 -25.19 13.50 5.09
CA SER A 95 -25.14 12.17 4.50
C SER A 95 -25.47 11.06 5.50
N HIS A 96 -26.06 9.98 5.01
CA HIS A 96 -26.26 8.72 5.75
C HIS A 96 -25.45 7.63 5.05
N VAL A 97 -24.58 6.95 5.79
CA VAL A 97 -23.64 5.95 5.25
C VAL A 97 -24.03 4.54 5.73
N PHE A 98 -24.13 3.60 4.79
CA PHE A 98 -24.39 2.19 5.08
C PHE A 98 -23.29 1.35 4.44
N ILE A 99 -22.64 0.51 5.24
CA ILE A 99 -21.58 -0.39 4.79
C ILE A 99 -22.05 -1.82 5.05
N ASP A 100 -22.30 -2.57 3.99
CA ASP A 100 -22.82 -3.94 4.07
C ASP A 100 -22.20 -4.84 2.98
N GLY A 101 -22.17 -6.15 3.21
CA GLY A 101 -21.72 -7.15 2.24
C GLY A 101 -20.22 -7.43 2.22
N PHE A 102 -19.44 -6.86 3.14
CA PHE A 102 -17.98 -7.05 3.21
C PHE A 102 -17.59 -8.04 4.31
N HIS A 103 -16.67 -8.95 3.99
CA HIS A 103 -16.17 -9.95 4.95
C HIS A 103 -14.94 -9.46 5.73
N TRP A 104 -14.14 -8.56 5.14
CA TRP A 104 -12.93 -8.02 5.75
C TRP A 104 -12.54 -6.70 5.06
N PHE A 105 -11.68 -5.93 5.73
CA PHE A 105 -11.16 -4.66 5.25
C PHE A 105 -9.64 -4.59 5.45
N THR A 106 -8.95 -3.86 4.56
CA THR A 106 -7.54 -3.51 4.74
C THR A 106 -7.42 -2.35 5.75
N PRO A 107 -6.24 -2.09 6.31
CA PRO A 107 -6.00 -0.88 7.09
C PRO A 107 -6.42 0.41 6.38
N THR A 108 -6.13 0.57 5.09
CA THR A 108 -6.56 1.76 4.33
C THR A 108 -8.08 1.83 4.16
N HIS A 109 -8.76 0.70 3.97
CA HIS A 109 -10.23 0.66 3.99
C HIS A 109 -10.80 1.11 5.34
N TYR A 110 -10.20 0.69 6.46
CA TYR A 110 -10.65 1.15 7.78
C TYR A 110 -10.51 2.66 7.94
N GLU A 111 -9.46 3.28 7.42
CA GLU A 111 -9.32 4.73 7.45
C GLU A 111 -10.41 5.44 6.65
N LEU A 112 -10.78 4.90 5.49
CA LEU A 112 -11.93 5.38 4.73
C LEU A 112 -13.23 5.25 5.53
N ILE A 113 -13.47 4.09 6.14
CA ILE A 113 -14.67 3.84 6.94
C ILE A 113 -14.74 4.84 8.12
N TYR A 114 -13.66 5.00 8.88
CA TYR A 114 -13.63 5.94 10.00
C TYR A 114 -13.84 7.38 9.54
N THR A 115 -13.21 7.79 8.44
CA THR A 115 -13.41 9.13 7.86
C THR A 115 -14.85 9.35 7.43
N LEU A 116 -15.49 8.36 6.80
CA LEU A 116 -16.90 8.42 6.42
C LEU A 116 -17.80 8.53 7.66
N PHE A 117 -17.50 7.78 8.72
CA PHE A 117 -18.28 7.74 9.95
C PHE A 117 -18.19 9.06 10.72
N ASP A 118 -17.00 9.68 10.73
CA ASP A 118 -16.78 10.97 11.39
C ASP A 118 -17.50 12.13 10.68
N LEU A 119 -17.66 12.03 9.36
CA LEU A 119 -18.25 13.08 8.53
C LEU A 119 -19.76 12.92 8.30
N ALA A 120 -20.29 11.71 8.37
CA ALA A 120 -21.70 11.44 8.12
C ALA A 120 -22.60 11.91 9.27
N LYS A 121 -23.86 12.21 8.95
CA LYS A 121 -24.89 12.46 9.96
C LYS A 121 -25.26 11.19 10.71
N GLU A 122 -25.25 10.06 10.01
CA GLU A 122 -25.53 8.74 10.56
C GLU A 122 -24.73 7.71 9.75
N ALA A 123 -24.16 6.72 10.43
CA ALA A 123 -23.41 5.66 9.80
C ALA A 123 -23.70 4.30 10.45
N VAL A 124 -23.85 3.27 9.62
CA VAL A 124 -24.11 1.89 10.02
C VAL A 124 -23.17 0.96 9.25
N ILE A 125 -22.58 -0.01 9.96
CA ILE A 125 -21.77 -1.12 9.42
C ILE A 125 -22.20 -2.43 10.05
#